data_AF-A0A920P331-F1
#
_entry.id   AF-A0A920P331-F1
#
_cell.length_a   1.000
_cell.length_b   1.000
_cell.length_c   1.000
_cell.angle_alpha   90.00
_cell.angle_beta   90.00
_cell.angle_gamma   90.00
#
_symmetry.space_group_name_H-M   'P 1'
#
loop_
_entity.id
_entity.type
_entity.pdbx_description
1 polymer ?
#
loop_
_entity_poly.entity_id
_entity_poly.type
_entity_poly.pdbx_seq_one_letter_code
_entity_poly.pdbx_strand_id
1 'polypeptide(L)' 'MRGRMREAPLLVSSLIEHAGDVYPDQEIVTRTVEGPIHRYTWSDARARARRLGSRW' A
#
# COMPACT_ATOMS: atom_id res chain seq x y z
N MET A 1 11.91 -13.56 -32.08
CA MET A 1 11.60 -12.13 -31.87
C MET A 1 10.78 -11.97 -30.60
N ARG A 2 11.02 -10.95 -29.77
CA ARG A 2 10.23 -10.61 -28.56
C ARG A 2 9.34 -9.39 -28.84
N GLY A 3 8.17 -9.32 -28.20
CA GLY A 3 7.23 -8.20 -28.33
C GLY A 3 7.75 -6.91 -27.67
N ARG A 4 7.31 -5.74 -28.13
CA ARG A 4 7.74 -4.42 -27.62
C ARG A 4 6.86 -3.90 -26.47
N MET A 5 6.28 -4.80 -25.69
CA MET A 5 5.45 -4.45 -24.55
C MET A 5 6.33 -4.09 -23.36
N ARG A 6 5.82 -3.24 -22.44
CA ARG A 6 6.49 -3.03 -21.16
C ARG A 6 6.47 -4.33 -20.37
N GLU A 7 7.65 -4.76 -19.94
CA GLU A 7 7.79 -5.85 -18.98
C GLU A 7 7.73 -5.25 -17.57
N ALA A 8 6.69 -5.60 -16.82
CA ALA A 8 6.53 -5.22 -15.42
C ALA A 8 6.13 -6.48 -14.62
N PRO A 9 6.85 -6.81 -13.52
CA PRO A 9 6.51 -7.95 -12.70
C PRO A 9 5.21 -7.71 -11.91
N LEU A 10 4.43 -8.76 -11.71
CA LEU A 10 3.21 -8.72 -10.89
C LEU A 10 3.57 -8.84 -9.41
N LEU A 11 3.86 -7.71 -8.77
CA LEU A 11 4.28 -7.66 -7.37
C LEU A 11 3.12 -7.32 -6.44
N VAL A 12 3.07 -7.92 -5.26
CA VAL A 12 2.12 -7.48 -4.21
C VAL A 12 2.40 -6.02 -3.80
N SER A 13 3.67 -5.62 -3.79
CA SER A 13 4.06 -4.23 -3.49
C SER A 13 3.51 -3.22 -4.49
N SER A 14 3.33 -3.58 -5.77
CA SER A 14 2.75 -2.63 -6.74
C SER A 14 1.30 -2.27 -6.44
N LEU A 15 0.58 -3.12 -5.68
CA LEU A 15 -0.79 -2.84 -5.27
C LEU A 15 -0.86 -1.70 -4.25
N ILE A 16 -0.01 -1.73 -3.23
CA ILE A 16 -0.01 -0.69 -2.18
C ILE A 16 0.59 0.63 -2.68
N GLU A 17 1.50 0.58 -3.66
CA GLU A 17 1.96 1.78 -4.37
C GLU A 17 0.81 2.43 -5.14
N HIS A 18 0.09 1.65 -5.96
CA HIS A 18 -1.06 2.17 -6.70
C HIS A 18 -2.15 2.74 -5.78
N ALA A 19 -2.46 2.05 -4.68
CA ALA A 19 -3.45 2.53 -3.72
C ALA A 19 -3.05 3.87 -3.09
N GLY A 20 -1.77 4.03 -2.72
CA GLY A 20 -1.25 5.27 -2.16
C GLY A 20 -1.11 6.43 -3.14
N ASP A 21 -1.01 6.15 -4.45
CA ASP A 21 -0.93 7.18 -5.49
C ASP A 21 -2.30 7.62 -6.01
N VAL A 22 -3.24 6.68 -6.17
CA VAL A 22 -4.55 6.94 -6.80
C VAL A 22 -5.65 7.23 -5.78
N TYR A 23 -5.58 6.63 -4.59
CA TYR A 23 -6.58 6.80 -3.53
C TYR A 23 -5.94 7.22 -2.20
N PRO A 24 -5.04 8.22 -2.18
CA PRO A 24 -4.20 8.53 -1.03
C PRO A 24 -5.01 8.80 0.23
N ASP A 25 -6.15 9.49 0.11
CA ASP A 25 -6.99 9.96 1.21
C ASP A 25 -8.12 8.99 1.57
N GLN A 26 -8.31 7.90 0.82
CA GLN A 26 -9.36 6.94 1.12
C GLN A 26 -9.06 6.24 2.45
N GLU A 27 -10.03 6.32 3.37
CA GLU A 27 -9.88 5.83 4.73
C GLU A 27 -9.87 4.29 4.80
N ILE A 28 -8.99 3.79 5.66
CA ILE A 28 -8.97 2.43 6.18
C ILE A 28 -9.39 2.52 7.65
N VAL A 29 -10.55 1.95 7.96
CA VAL A 29 -11.12 1.93 9.31
C VAL A 29 -10.89 0.55 9.93
N THR A 30 -10.24 0.51 11.09
CA THR A 30 -9.91 -0.73 11.80
C THR A 30 -10.39 -0.65 13.24
N ARG A 31 -11.13 -1.66 13.70
CA ARG A 31 -11.39 -1.85 15.14
C ARG A 31 -10.26 -2.69 15.72
N THR A 32 -9.48 -2.10 16.62
CA THR A 32 -8.36 -2.82 17.24
C THR A 32 -8.87 -3.82 18.29
N VAL A 33 -8.05 -4.79 18.67
CA VAL A 33 -8.43 -5.81 19.65
C VAL A 33 -8.65 -5.25 21.05
N GLU A 34 -8.02 -4.10 21.33
CA GLU A 34 -8.17 -3.33 22.57
C GLU A 34 -9.49 -2.54 22.62
N GLY A 35 -10.23 -2.46 21.51
CA GLY A 35 -11.53 -1.80 21.41
C GLY A 35 -11.60 -0.51 20.58
N PRO A 36 -10.59 0.40 20.62
CA PRO A 36 -10.64 1.64 19.84
C PRO A 36 -10.78 1.46 18.33
N ILE A 37 -11.40 2.45 17.67
CA ILE A 37 -11.41 2.54 16.21
C ILE A 37 -10.21 3.36 15.76
N HIS A 38 -9.30 2.72 15.05
CA HIS A 38 -8.17 3.35 14.38
C HIS A 38 -8.57 3.68 12.94
N ARG A 39 -8.42 4.95 12.56
CA ARG A 39 -8.64 5.46 11.20
C ARG A 39 -7.32 6.00 10.66
N TYR A 40 -7.01 5.64 9.43
CA TYR A 40 -5.83 6.10 8.70
C TYR A 40 -6.09 5.96 7.20
N THR A 41 -5.20 6.46 6.36
CA THR A 41 -5.41 6.49 4.90
C THR A 41 -4.52 5.48 4.16
N TRP A 42 -4.74 5.29 2.86
CA TRP A 42 -3.81 4.51 2.03
C TRP A 42 -2.41 5.13 1.95
N SER A 43 -2.31 6.46 2.03
CA SER A 43 -1.02 7.15 2.09
C SER A 43 -0.23 6.75 3.35
N ASP A 44 -0.91 6.71 4.50
CA ASP A 44 -0.36 6.26 5.78
C ASP A 44 0.01 4.77 5.74
N ALA A 45 -0.86 3.94 5.16
CA ALA A 45 -0.64 2.51 5.00
C ALA A 45 0.64 2.22 4.22
N ARG A 46 0.82 2.90 3.08
CA ARG A 46 2.01 2.78 2.24
C ARG A 46 3.28 3.18 2.99
N ALA A 47 3.26 4.34 3.66
CA ALA A 47 4.42 4.80 4.44
C ALA A 47 4.82 3.81 5.54
N ARG A 48 3.83 3.25 6.25
CA ARG A 48 4.05 2.24 7.29
C ARG A 48 4.60 0.93 6.73
N ALA A 49 4.05 0.45 5.61
CA ALA A 49 4.50 -0.78 4.96
C ALA A 49 5.93 -0.66 4.44
N ARG A 50 6.29 0.48 3.82
CA ARG A 50 7.66 0.77 3.40
C ARG A 50 8.62 0.76 4.58
N ARG A 51 8.28 1.46 5.68
CA ARG A 51 9.12 1.50 6.89
C ARG A 51 9.32 0.12 7.53
N LEU A 52 8.31 -0.75 7.47
CA LEU A 52 8.41 -2.12 7.95
C LEU A 52 9.34 -2.96 7.07
N GLY A 53 9.18 -2.86 5.74
CA GLY A 53 9.98 -3.62 4.77
C GLY A 53 11.42 -3.11 4.59
N SER A 54 11.66 -1.83 4.86
CA SER A 54 12.99 -1.21 4.76
C SER A 54 13.86 -1.40 6.01
N ARG A 55 13.39 -2.15 7.03
CA ARG A 55 14.14 -2.38 8.25
C ARG A 55 15.14 -3.54 8.06
N TRP A 56 16.30 -3.20 7.52
CA TRP A 56 17.61 -3.84 7.71
C TRP A 56 18.70 -2.77 7.62
#